data_AF-A0A069CRK8-F1
#
_entry.id   AF-A0A069CRK8-F1
#
_cell.length_a   1.000
_cell.length_b   1.000
_cell.length_c   1.000
_cell.angle_alpha   90.00
_cell.angle_beta   90.00
_cell.angle_gamma   90.00
#
_symmetry.space_group_name_H-M   'P 1'
#
loop_
_entity.id
_entity.type
_entity.pdbx_description
1 polymer ?
#
loop_
_entity_poly.entity_id
_entity_poly.type
_entity_poly.pdbx_seq_one_letter_code
_entity_poly.pdbx_strand_id
1 'polypeptide(L)' 'MSDKGDWSEELGKAHIIQQNVADFLGISKSQMTTLVNKMVLADGKTASSLDKRRWQYALDYIELKQKEVLRKKKVEEV' A
#
# COMPACT_ATOMS: atom_id res chain seq x y z
N MET A 1 -2.45 9.88 -4.22
CA MET A 1 -1.16 9.21 -4.40
C MET A 1 -0.68 9.54 -5.79
N SER A 2 0.00 10.67 -5.94
CA SER A 2 0.52 11.14 -7.22
C SER A 2 2.02 10.86 -7.37
N ASP A 3 2.73 10.55 -6.27
CA ASP A 3 4.18 10.33 -6.29
C ASP A 3 4.63 9.15 -5.41
N LYS A 4 5.86 8.65 -5.67
CA LYS A 4 6.52 7.58 -4.87
C LYS A 4 6.73 8.01 -3.42
N GLY A 5 6.81 9.31 -3.15
CA GLY A 5 6.81 9.90 -1.82
C GLY A 5 5.55 9.54 -1.04
N ASP A 6 4.37 9.68 -1.66
CA ASP A 6 3.09 9.34 -1.04
C ASP A 6 3.04 7.88 -0.63
N TRP A 7 3.50 6.95 -1.47
CA TRP A 7 3.45 5.52 -1.16
C TRP A 7 4.23 5.16 0.12
N SER A 8 5.46 5.65 0.25
CA SER A 8 6.26 5.36 1.45
C SER A 8 5.70 6.04 2.70
N GLU A 9 5.10 7.21 2.57
CA GLU A 9 4.47 7.93 3.66
C GLU A 9 3.20 7.20 4.15
N GLU A 10 2.36 6.73 3.23
CA GLU A 10 1.14 5.99 3.55
C GLU A 10 1.44 4.66 4.28
N LEU A 11 2.52 3.97 3.88
CA LEU A 11 3.03 2.80 4.62
C LEU A 11 3.53 3.19 6.03
N GLY A 12 4.21 4.33 6.14
CA GLY A 12 4.66 4.88 7.42
C GLY A 12 3.51 5.18 8.38
N LYS A 13 2.45 5.83 7.91
CA LYS A 13 1.20 6.08 8.67
C LYS A 13 0.54 4.77 9.13
N ALA A 14 0.64 3.72 8.32
CA ALA A 14 0.14 2.39 8.63
C ALA A 14 1.07 1.57 9.53
N HIS A 15 2.29 2.05 9.84
CA HIS A 15 3.33 1.31 10.57
C HIS A 15 3.64 -0.06 9.93
N ILE A 16 3.62 -0.15 8.60
CA ILE A 16 3.96 -1.36 7.83
C ILE A 16 5.03 -1.06 6.79
N ILE A 17 5.64 -2.11 6.24
CA ILE A 17 6.58 -2.03 5.14
C ILE A 17 5.98 -2.63 3.86
N GLN A 18 6.58 -2.31 2.70
CA GLN A 18 6.14 -2.81 1.40
C GLN A 18 6.06 -4.35 1.35
N GLN A 19 6.90 -5.06 2.12
CA GLN A 19 6.85 -6.51 2.22
C GLN A 19 5.52 -7.01 2.80
N ASN A 20 4.97 -6.34 3.83
CA ASN A 20 3.70 -6.76 4.41
C ASN A 20 2.54 -6.69 3.41
N VAL A 21 2.59 -5.71 2.51
CA VAL A 21 1.59 -5.56 1.45
C VAL A 21 1.78 -6.63 0.37
N ALA A 22 3.03 -6.95 0.02
CA ALA A 22 3.34 -8.04 -0.90
C ALA A 22 2.81 -9.39 -0.36
N ASP A 23 3.05 -9.66 0.92
CA ASP A 23 2.58 -10.86 1.62
C ASP A 23 1.05 -10.92 1.64
N PHE A 24 0.38 -9.81 1.95
CA PHE A 24 -1.09 -9.70 1.93
C PHE A 24 -1.68 -10.01 0.54
N LEU A 25 -1.03 -9.51 -0.52
CA LEU A 25 -1.45 -9.76 -1.90
C LEU A 25 -1.04 -11.15 -2.43
N GLY A 26 -0.26 -11.92 -1.65
CA GLY A 26 0.27 -13.21 -2.07
C GLY A 26 1.24 -13.12 -3.25
N ILE A 27 2.00 -12.02 -3.36
CA ILE A 27 2.96 -11.78 -4.44
C ILE A 27 4.38 -11.62 -3.90
N SER A 28 5.36 -11.86 -4.76
CA SER A 28 6.77 -11.64 -4.40
C SER A 28 7.11 -10.15 -4.27
N LYS A 29 8.19 -9.85 -3.53
CA LYS A 29 8.74 -8.49 -3.39
C LYS A 29 9.03 -7.82 -4.74
N SER A 30 9.56 -8.56 -5.70
CA SER A 30 9.85 -8.05 -7.04
C SER A 30 8.57 -7.67 -7.79
N GLN A 31 7.55 -8.52 -7.74
CA GLN A 31 6.23 -8.23 -8.32
C GLN A 31 5.58 -7.01 -7.66
N MET A 32 5.73 -6.85 -6.34
CA MET A 32 5.24 -5.67 -5.64
C MET A 32 5.94 -4.40 -6.11
N THR A 33 7.28 -4.42 -6.25
CA THR A 33 8.03 -3.28 -6.79
C THR A 33 7.60 -2.93 -8.21
N THR A 34 7.38 -3.93 -9.06
CA THR A 34 6.85 -3.71 -10.41
C THR A 34 5.45 -3.09 -10.37
N LEU A 35 4.58 -3.55 -9.48
CA LEU A 35 3.24 -3.01 -9.31
C LEU A 35 3.27 -1.54 -8.87
N VAL A 36 4.07 -1.21 -7.85
CA VAL A 36 4.26 0.16 -7.38
C VAL A 36 4.76 1.04 -8.52
N ASN A 37 5.75 0.59 -9.29
CA ASN A 37 6.26 1.38 -10.42
C ASN A 37 5.19 1.62 -11.50
N LYS A 38 4.38 0.60 -11.84
CA LYS A 38 3.29 0.73 -12.81
C LYS A 38 2.21 1.70 -12.35
N MET A 39 1.84 1.64 -11.07
CA MET A 39 0.72 2.43 -10.55
C MET A 39 1.14 3.85 -10.19
N VAL A 40 2.34 4.04 -9.66
CA VAL A 40 2.82 5.33 -9.17
C VAL A 40 3.64 6.06 -10.23
N LEU A 41 4.69 5.43 -10.80
CA LEU A 41 5.56 6.12 -11.77
C LEU A 41 4.94 6.21 -13.16
N ALA A 42 4.21 5.19 -13.59
CA ALA A 42 3.53 5.17 -14.88
C ALA A 42 2.06 5.59 -14.80
N ASP A 43 1.60 6.10 -13.65
CA ASP A 43 0.23 6.61 -13.44
C ASP A 43 -0.86 5.61 -13.91
N GLY A 44 -0.63 4.32 -13.68
CA GLY A 44 -1.53 3.25 -14.09
C GLY A 44 -1.71 3.06 -15.61
N LYS A 45 -0.97 3.80 -16.46
CA LYS A 45 -1.09 3.75 -17.93
C LYS A 45 -0.63 2.41 -18.51
N THR A 46 0.35 1.78 -17.87
CA THR A 46 0.89 0.46 -18.26
C THR A 46 0.37 -0.68 -17.38
N ALA A 47 -0.58 -0.39 -16.49
CA ALA A 47 -1.15 -1.36 -15.58
C ALA A 47 -2.26 -2.16 -16.25
N SER A 48 -2.17 -3.49 -16.17
CA SER A 48 -3.25 -4.38 -16.56
C SER A 48 -4.45 -4.26 -15.61
N SER A 49 -5.62 -4.78 -15.99
CA SER A 49 -6.78 -4.83 -15.10
C SER A 49 -6.49 -5.60 -13.80
N LEU A 50 -5.66 -6.64 -13.87
CA LEU A 50 -5.21 -7.37 -12.68
C LEU A 50 -4.30 -6.52 -11.80
N ASP A 51 -3.39 -5.74 -12.38
CA ASP A 51 -2.53 -4.82 -11.63
C ASP A 51 -3.38 -3.77 -10.91
N LYS A 52 -4.35 -3.16 -11.60
CA LYS A 52 -5.27 -2.18 -10.99
C LYS A 52 -6.07 -2.76 -9.83
N ARG A 53 -6.58 -4.00 -9.97
CA ARG A 53 -7.30 -4.69 -8.90
C ARG A 53 -6.40 -4.98 -7.70
N ARG A 54 -5.18 -5.48 -7.93
CA ARG A 54 -4.18 -5.72 -6.87
C ARG A 54 -3.79 -4.43 -6.18
N TRP A 55 -3.66 -3.35 -6.93
CA TRP A 55 -3.39 -2.03 -6.38
C TRP A 55 -4.51 -1.56 -5.46
N GLN A 56 -5.77 -1.67 -5.90
CA GLN A 56 -6.91 -1.32 -5.04
C GLN A 56 -6.87 -2.10 -3.72
N TYR A 57 -6.66 -3.42 -3.77
CA TYR A 57 -6.52 -4.22 -2.55
C TYR A 57 -5.33 -3.82 -1.68
N ALA A 58 -4.23 -3.37 -2.28
CA ALA A 58 -3.09 -2.82 -1.55
C ALA A 58 -3.50 -1.56 -0.77
N LEU A 59 -4.25 -0.66 -1.41
CA LEU A 59 -4.73 0.58 -0.79
C LEU A 59 -5.71 0.30 0.34
N ASP A 60 -6.69 -0.59 0.11
CA ASP A 60 -7.68 -0.98 1.11
C ASP A 60 -6.99 -1.57 2.36
N TYR A 61 -5.95 -2.38 2.16
CA TYR A 61 -5.15 -2.93 3.25
C TYR A 61 -4.38 -1.87 4.03
N ILE A 62 -3.75 -0.92 3.33
CA ILE A 62 -3.05 0.20 3.97
C ILE A 62 -4.02 1.03 4.80
N GLU A 63 -5.19 1.38 4.24
CA GLU A 63 -6.21 2.16 4.94
C GLU A 63 -6.69 1.44 6.21
N LEU A 64 -6.92 0.13 6.11
CA LEU A 64 -7.27 -0.70 7.27
C LEU A 64 -6.19 -0.61 8.36
N LYS A 65 -4.91 -0.73 7.99
CA LYS A 65 -3.79 -0.64 8.94
C LYS A 65 -3.63 0.75 9.55
N GLN A 66 -3.84 1.82 8.79
CA GLN A 66 -3.86 3.18 9.35
C GLN A 66 -4.98 3.34 10.39
N LYS A 67 -6.18 2.82 10.12
CA LYS A 67 -7.30 2.84 11.08
C LYS A 67 -6.98 2.04 12.34
N GLU A 68 -6.32 0.89 12.21
CA GLU A 68 -5.85 0.10 13.37
C GLU A 68 -4.83 0.89 14.22
N VAL A 69 -3.87 1.57 13.59
CA VAL A 69 -2.88 2.40 14.29
C VAL A 69 -3.57 3.56 15.02
N LEU A 70 -4.49 4.26 14.36
CA LEU A 70 -5.26 5.36 14.98
C LEU A 70 -6.12 4.87 16.15
N ARG A 71 -6.73 3.69 16.03
CA ARG A 71 -7.51 3.09 17.10
C ARG A 71 -6.64 2.73 18.31
N LYS A 72 -5.44 2.18 18.09
CA LYS A 72 -4.51 1.85 19.18
C LYS A 72 -4.06 3.10 19.93
N LYS A 73 -3.67 4.17 19.22
CA LYS A 73 -3.30 5.45 19.84
C LYS A 73 -4.41 6.02 20.74
N LYS A 74 -5.66 5.98 20.28
CA LYS A 74 -6.82 6.44 21.07
C LYS A 74 -7.09 5.62 22.33
N VAL A 75 -6.66 4.36 22.39
CA VAL A 75 -6.86 3.49 23.56
C VAL A 75 -5.73 3.68 24.58
N GLU A 76 -4.53 4.06 24.15
CA GLU A 76 -3.39 4.34 25.03
C GLU A 76 -3.47 5.73 25.72
N GLU A 77 -4.29 6.64 25.20
CA GLU A 77 -4.50 7.99 25.76
C GLU A 77 -5.64 8.06 26.81
N VAL A 78 -6.34 6.95 27.10
CA VAL A 78 -7.46 6.85 28.07
C VAL A 78 -7.03 6.09 29.31
#